data_AF-A0A951GFC8-F1
#
_entry.id   AF-A0A951GFC8-F1
#
_cell.length_a   1.000
_cell.length_b   1.000
_cell.length_c   1.000
_cell.angle_alpha   90.00
_cell.angle_beta   90.00
_cell.angle_gamma   90.00
#
_symmetry.space_group_name_H-M   'P 1'
#
loop_
_entity.id
_entity.type
_entity.pdbx_description
1 polymer ?
#
loop_
_entity_poly.entity_id
_entity_poly.type
_entity_poly.pdbx_seq_one_letter_code
_entity_poly.pdbx_strand_id
1 'polypeptide(L)'
;MFRRCAPLFVAAALALVIMAASAPVAPAAGPHICSGKFQKPGLLKGTYPKGVVVEGVCAVKTGKARVIGTLIVAKGGALGAAFGRHHSALTVIGNLIVDQGGVAILGCKVNPNGTGMPCLDEPNMNHPTLTSHELVTGNIVEFSPLGVIIHNSSVGGSVKETGGGGGLSCNPPKTGVFAKIMSPVYSDLEDDTVGGNVRINSVDTCWLGLARVKVHGNVALVNNDLADPDGIEVLDSSIGKNLSCSSNTHPGGPPGTMPVWDSAEANPNSMAIYPRISEP
;
A
#
# COMPACT_ATOMS: atom_id res chain seq x y z
N MET A 1 20.73 52.50 -83.39
CA MET A 1 21.24 51.12 -83.19
C MET A 1 20.31 50.44 -82.20
N PHE A 2 19.70 49.33 -82.61
CA PHE A 2 18.62 48.60 -81.92
C PHE A 2 19.04 47.96 -80.58
N ARG A 3 18.11 47.94 -79.59
CA ARG A 3 17.86 46.88 -78.57
C ARG A 3 16.79 47.39 -77.57
N ARG A 4 15.50 47.04 -77.70
CA ARG A 4 14.74 45.82 -77.31
C ARG A 4 14.72 45.46 -75.80
N CYS A 5 13.50 45.60 -75.25
CA CYS A 5 12.72 44.74 -74.34
C CYS A 5 13.26 44.31 -72.95
N ALA A 6 12.53 44.68 -71.88
CA ALA A 6 11.58 43.81 -71.17
C ALA A 6 10.88 44.55 -70.00
N PRO A 7 9.56 44.39 -69.80
CA PRO A 7 8.87 44.88 -68.60
C PRO A 7 8.91 43.83 -67.48
N LEU A 8 9.26 44.25 -66.27
CA LEU A 8 9.09 43.46 -65.05
C LEU A 8 7.59 43.42 -64.68
N PHE A 9 6.99 42.24 -64.73
CA PHE A 9 5.71 41.97 -64.07
C PHE A 9 5.96 41.69 -62.58
N VAL A 10 5.49 42.58 -61.71
CA VAL A 10 5.44 42.34 -60.26
C VAL A 10 4.07 41.73 -59.95
N ALA A 11 4.02 40.43 -59.72
CA ALA A 11 2.83 39.73 -59.25
C ALA A 11 2.72 39.92 -57.72
N ALA A 12 1.73 40.71 -57.29
CA ALA A 12 1.35 40.80 -55.89
C ALA A 12 0.53 39.57 -55.49
N ALA A 13 1.16 38.60 -54.81
CA ALA A 13 0.47 37.46 -54.22
C ALA A 13 -0.16 37.87 -52.88
N LEU A 14 -1.49 37.92 -52.84
CA LEU A 14 -2.29 38.17 -51.65
C LEU A 14 -2.24 36.92 -50.75
N ALA A 15 -1.41 36.92 -49.71
CA ALA A 15 -1.33 35.83 -48.74
C ALA A 15 -2.54 35.89 -47.79
N LEU A 16 -3.53 35.04 -48.04
CA LEU A 16 -4.68 34.86 -47.16
C LEU A 16 -4.22 34.05 -45.92
N VAL A 17 -3.92 34.74 -44.82
CA VAL A 17 -3.59 34.11 -43.53
C VAL A 17 -4.89 33.57 -42.92
N ILE A 18 -5.16 32.29 -43.13
CA ILE A 18 -6.23 31.57 -42.45
C ILE A 18 -5.77 31.37 -41.00
N MET A 19 -6.23 32.24 -40.09
CA MET A 19 -6.13 31.97 -38.66
C MET A 19 -7.07 30.83 -38.31
N ALA A 20 -6.57 29.60 -38.39
CA ALA A 20 -7.23 28.44 -37.82
C ALA A 20 -7.30 28.66 -36.29
N ALA A 21 -8.49 28.94 -35.78
CA ALA A 21 -8.74 28.93 -34.34
C ALA A 21 -8.47 27.51 -33.84
N SER A 22 -7.32 27.31 -33.21
CA SER A 22 -7.02 26.09 -32.47
C SER A 22 -8.03 25.97 -31.34
N ALA A 23 -8.92 24.98 -31.42
CA ALA A 23 -9.80 24.64 -30.31
C ALA A 23 -8.95 24.39 -29.06
N PRO A 24 -9.30 24.95 -27.89
CA PRO A 24 -8.54 24.71 -26.67
C PRO A 24 -8.55 23.21 -26.38
N VAL A 25 -7.36 22.60 -26.34
CA VAL A 25 -7.20 21.22 -25.88
C VAL A 25 -7.63 21.22 -24.42
N ALA A 26 -8.74 20.57 -24.11
CA ALA A 26 -9.19 20.41 -22.74
C ALA A 26 -8.06 19.77 -21.93
N PRO A 27 -7.73 20.29 -20.73
CA PRO A 27 -6.69 19.70 -19.91
C PRO A 27 -7.01 18.23 -19.71
N ALA A 28 -6.02 17.36 -19.94
CA ALA A 28 -6.19 15.95 -19.71
C ALA A 28 -6.68 15.75 -18.27
N ALA A 29 -7.90 15.22 -18.11
CA ALA A 29 -8.47 15.00 -16.78
C ALA A 29 -7.45 14.31 -15.87
N GLY A 30 -7.28 14.79 -14.64
CA GLY A 30 -6.31 14.27 -13.67
C GLY A 30 -6.69 12.90 -13.08
N PRO A 31 -5.94 12.42 -12.08
CA PRO A 31 -6.30 11.21 -11.33
C PRO A 31 -7.65 11.40 -10.62
N HIS A 32 -8.34 10.29 -10.36
CA HIS A 32 -9.57 10.32 -9.59
C HIS A 32 -9.26 10.58 -8.10
N ILE A 33 -9.90 11.59 -7.51
CA ILE A 33 -9.78 11.86 -6.08
C ILE A 33 -10.87 11.08 -5.34
N CYS A 34 -10.45 10.15 -4.49
CA CYS A 34 -11.32 9.49 -3.54
C CYS A 34 -11.21 10.16 -2.18
N SER A 35 -12.35 10.57 -1.64
CA SER A 35 -12.42 11.18 -0.31
C SER A 35 -13.67 10.69 0.42
N GLY A 36 -13.59 10.67 1.74
CA GLY A 36 -14.62 10.18 2.64
C GLY A 36 -14.18 10.20 4.09
N LYS A 37 -15.04 9.71 4.98
CA LYS A 37 -14.81 9.64 6.42
C LYS A 37 -15.03 8.21 6.91
N PHE A 38 -14.54 7.85 8.09
CA PHE A 38 -14.76 6.51 8.65
C PHE A 38 -16.23 6.06 8.66
N GLN A 39 -17.16 6.96 9.00
CA GLN A 39 -18.59 6.66 9.05
C GLN A 39 -19.21 6.49 7.65
N LYS A 40 -18.63 7.13 6.65
CA LYS A 40 -19.09 7.11 5.26
C LYS A 40 -17.86 7.18 4.33
N PRO A 41 -17.14 6.05 4.16
CA PRO A 41 -15.94 6.05 3.35
C PRO A 41 -16.28 6.34 1.90
N GLY A 42 -15.35 6.98 1.19
CA GLY A 42 -15.40 7.05 -0.27
C GLY A 42 -15.34 5.63 -0.84
N LEU A 43 -15.98 5.39 -1.97
CA LEU A 43 -16.03 4.06 -2.57
C LEU A 43 -15.22 4.05 -3.86
N LEU A 44 -14.27 3.13 -3.94
CA LEU A 44 -13.57 2.79 -5.16
C LEU A 44 -14.24 1.58 -5.81
N LYS A 45 -14.75 1.75 -7.03
CA LYS A 45 -15.39 0.70 -7.83
C LYS A 45 -15.31 1.04 -9.31
N GLY A 46 -15.08 0.04 -10.15
CA GLY A 46 -14.93 0.21 -11.59
C GLY A 46 -13.48 0.46 -12.00
N THR A 47 -13.26 1.11 -13.15
CA THR A 47 -11.91 1.35 -13.69
C THR A 47 -11.54 2.82 -13.60
N TYR A 48 -10.34 3.10 -13.10
CA TYR A 48 -9.75 4.44 -12.97
C TYR A 48 -8.53 4.53 -13.90
N PRO A 49 -8.70 5.01 -15.14
CA PRO A 49 -7.65 4.91 -16.18
C PRO A 49 -6.44 5.83 -15.97
N LYS A 50 -6.50 6.74 -15.00
CA LYS A 50 -5.51 7.80 -14.79
C LYS A 50 -4.99 7.87 -13.35
N GLY A 51 -5.04 6.75 -12.65
CA GLY A 51 -4.67 6.68 -11.24
C GLY A 51 -5.79 7.14 -10.30
N VAL A 52 -5.49 7.03 -9.01
CA VAL A 52 -6.36 7.44 -7.91
C VAL A 52 -5.51 8.12 -6.85
N VAL A 53 -6.03 9.17 -6.23
CA VAL A 53 -5.48 9.75 -5.00
C VAL A 53 -6.54 9.64 -3.90
N VAL A 54 -6.17 9.06 -2.77
CA VAL A 54 -7.01 8.91 -1.57
C VAL A 54 -6.63 10.01 -0.58
N GLU A 55 -7.47 11.03 -0.46
CA GLU A 55 -7.24 12.20 0.44
C GLU A 55 -8.00 12.09 1.77
N GLY A 56 -8.87 11.10 1.92
CA GLY A 56 -9.64 10.84 3.14
C GLY A 56 -9.68 9.35 3.44
N VAL A 57 -10.83 8.86 3.92
CA VAL A 57 -11.05 7.42 4.13
C VAL A 57 -11.79 6.84 2.94
N CYS A 58 -11.19 5.89 2.25
CA CYS A 58 -11.74 5.21 1.08
C CYS A 58 -11.72 3.70 1.24
N ALA A 59 -12.67 3.02 0.58
CA ALA A 59 -12.82 1.58 0.65
C ALA A 59 -13.13 0.95 -0.70
N VAL A 60 -12.61 -0.26 -0.92
CA VAL A 60 -12.97 -1.16 -2.02
C VAL A 60 -13.85 -2.26 -1.44
N LYS A 61 -15.16 -2.01 -1.31
CA LYS A 61 -16.08 -2.88 -0.53
C LYS A 61 -17.41 -3.26 -1.19
N THR A 62 -17.63 -2.87 -2.45
CA THR A 62 -18.88 -3.18 -3.18
C THR A 62 -18.63 -3.71 -4.60
N GLY A 63 -17.52 -4.45 -4.75
CA GLY A 63 -17.05 -4.99 -6.02
C GLY A 63 -15.66 -4.50 -6.38
N LYS A 64 -15.22 -4.84 -7.59
CA LYS A 64 -13.83 -4.65 -8.03
C LYS A 64 -13.51 -3.18 -8.35
N ALA A 65 -12.32 -2.75 -7.95
CA ALA A 65 -11.69 -1.50 -8.37
C ALA A 65 -10.41 -1.81 -9.14
N ARG A 66 -10.27 -1.25 -10.35
CA ARG A 66 -9.08 -1.37 -11.20
C ARG A 66 -8.49 0.00 -11.44
N VAL A 67 -7.31 0.27 -10.88
CA VAL A 67 -6.58 1.52 -11.06
C VAL A 67 -5.48 1.29 -12.09
N ILE A 68 -5.45 2.11 -13.15
CA ILE A 68 -4.37 2.11 -14.14
C ILE A 68 -3.48 3.30 -13.85
N GLY A 69 -2.18 3.06 -13.70
CA GLY A 69 -1.22 4.04 -13.18
C GLY A 69 -1.08 3.94 -11.66
N THR A 70 -0.70 5.05 -11.03
CA THR A 70 -0.40 5.07 -9.59
C THR A 70 -1.67 5.26 -8.75
N LEU A 71 -1.81 4.47 -7.70
CA LEU A 71 -2.70 4.74 -6.57
C LEU A 71 -1.87 5.42 -5.47
N ILE A 72 -2.28 6.60 -5.03
CA ILE A 72 -1.62 7.32 -3.94
C ILE A 72 -2.58 7.38 -2.75
N VAL A 73 -2.17 6.86 -1.60
CA VAL A 73 -2.77 7.20 -0.30
C VAL A 73 -2.03 8.44 0.18
N ALA A 74 -2.70 9.59 0.06
CA ALA A 74 -2.09 10.87 0.41
C ALA A 74 -1.87 10.98 1.91
N LYS A 75 -1.15 12.03 2.32
CA LYS A 75 -0.84 12.31 3.73
C LYS A 75 -2.07 12.21 4.64
N GLY A 76 -2.02 11.31 5.62
CA GLY A 76 -3.10 11.06 6.58
C GLY A 76 -4.36 10.38 6.00
N GLY A 77 -4.36 10.02 4.72
CA GLY A 77 -5.43 9.26 4.07
C GLY A 77 -5.46 7.80 4.52
N ALA A 78 -6.58 7.13 4.29
CA ALA A 78 -6.73 5.71 4.62
C ALA A 78 -7.44 4.96 3.48
N LEU A 79 -6.82 3.88 3.01
CA LEU A 79 -7.39 2.95 2.06
C LEU A 79 -7.66 1.60 2.73
N GLY A 80 -8.93 1.18 2.74
CA GLY A 80 -9.32 -0.19 3.11
C GLY A 80 -9.70 -0.99 1.87
N ALA A 81 -8.92 -2.00 1.54
CA ALA A 81 -9.19 -2.99 0.50
C ALA A 81 -9.03 -4.40 1.10
N ALA A 82 -9.65 -4.63 2.24
CA ALA A 82 -9.66 -5.91 2.97
C ALA A 82 -11.10 -6.37 3.16
N PHE A 83 -11.85 -6.44 2.07
CA PHE A 83 -13.29 -6.75 2.06
C PHE A 83 -13.55 -7.96 1.19
N GLY A 84 -14.21 -8.99 1.72
CA GLY A 84 -14.46 -10.23 0.99
C GLY A 84 -15.85 -10.33 0.38
N ARG A 85 -16.83 -9.54 0.85
CA ARG A 85 -18.19 -9.58 0.27
C ARG A 85 -18.21 -8.93 -1.11
N HIS A 86 -19.22 -9.34 -1.88
CA HIS A 86 -19.50 -8.79 -3.22
C HIS A 86 -18.34 -8.93 -4.21
N HIS A 87 -17.43 -9.89 -3.98
CA HIS A 87 -16.20 -10.07 -4.78
C HIS A 87 -15.40 -8.77 -4.88
N SER A 88 -15.30 -8.04 -3.76
CA SER A 88 -14.48 -6.84 -3.67
C SER A 88 -13.01 -7.23 -3.86
N ALA A 89 -12.32 -6.45 -4.67
CA ALA A 89 -10.90 -6.64 -4.96
C ALA A 89 -10.34 -5.36 -5.57
N LEU A 90 -9.11 -5.02 -5.21
CA LEU A 90 -8.30 -3.95 -5.74
C LEU A 90 -7.23 -4.52 -6.68
N THR A 91 -7.19 -3.98 -7.89
CA THR A 91 -6.08 -4.19 -8.83
C THR A 91 -5.46 -2.86 -9.20
N VAL A 92 -4.18 -2.68 -8.92
CA VAL A 92 -3.37 -1.53 -9.32
C VAL A 92 -2.41 -1.97 -10.42
N ILE A 93 -2.68 -1.51 -11.64
CA ILE A 93 -1.80 -1.66 -12.80
C ILE A 93 -0.79 -0.50 -12.78
N GLY A 94 0.14 -0.59 -11.84
CA GLY A 94 1.14 0.44 -11.55
C GLY A 94 1.62 0.33 -10.11
N ASN A 95 2.00 1.46 -9.52
CA ASN A 95 2.50 1.53 -8.15
C ASN A 95 1.40 1.90 -7.16
N LEU A 96 1.55 1.44 -5.93
CA LEU A 96 0.85 1.97 -4.77
C LEU A 96 1.84 2.83 -3.97
N ILE A 97 1.47 4.06 -3.65
CA ILE A 97 2.25 4.95 -2.80
C ILE A 97 1.45 5.24 -1.54
N VAL A 98 2.05 5.07 -0.36
CA VAL A 98 1.46 5.48 0.92
C VAL A 98 2.33 6.59 1.50
N ASP A 99 1.79 7.79 1.53
CA ASP A 99 2.51 8.98 1.99
C ASP A 99 2.41 9.15 3.52
N GLN A 100 3.01 10.21 4.04
CA GLN A 100 3.19 10.45 5.47
C GLN A 100 1.89 10.27 6.28
N GLY A 101 1.92 9.41 7.29
CA GLY A 101 0.78 9.12 8.16
C GLY A 101 -0.40 8.45 7.45
N GLY A 102 -0.25 8.06 6.19
CA GLY A 102 -1.23 7.30 5.44
C GLY A 102 -1.37 5.88 5.96
N VAL A 103 -2.51 5.27 5.69
CA VAL A 103 -2.80 3.87 6.04
C VAL A 103 -3.30 3.12 4.82
N ALA A 104 -2.78 1.93 4.58
CA ALA A 104 -3.33 0.99 3.62
C ALA A 104 -3.56 -0.36 4.31
N ILE A 105 -4.73 -0.95 4.10
CA ILE A 105 -5.06 -2.31 4.54
C ILE A 105 -5.49 -3.05 3.27
N LEU A 106 -4.69 -4.01 2.82
CA LEU A 106 -4.88 -4.72 1.55
C LEU A 106 -5.06 -6.20 1.83
N GLY A 107 -6.13 -6.76 1.29
CA GLY A 107 -6.45 -8.17 1.39
C GLY A 107 -6.80 -8.63 2.80
N CYS A 108 -7.23 -9.88 2.89
CA CYS A 108 -7.58 -10.57 4.12
C CYS A 108 -7.61 -12.05 3.81
N LYS A 109 -7.22 -12.89 4.77
CA LYS A 109 -7.18 -14.34 4.59
C LYS A 109 -7.70 -15.05 5.81
N VAL A 110 -8.54 -16.04 5.51
CA VAL A 110 -8.97 -17.00 6.51
C VAL A 110 -8.46 -18.38 6.13
N ASN A 111 -7.76 -19.00 7.06
CA ASN A 111 -7.27 -20.36 6.94
C ASN A 111 -8.41 -21.37 7.21
N PRO A 112 -8.31 -22.62 6.71
CA PRO A 112 -9.37 -23.63 6.87
C PRO A 112 -9.76 -23.95 8.31
N ASN A 113 -8.87 -23.70 9.27
CA ASN A 113 -9.09 -23.84 10.72
C ASN A 113 -9.74 -22.61 11.36
N GLY A 114 -10.13 -21.59 10.57
CA GLY A 114 -10.77 -20.36 11.05
C GLY A 114 -9.80 -19.26 11.51
N THR A 115 -8.49 -19.39 11.27
CA THR A 115 -7.46 -18.43 11.69
C THR A 115 -7.08 -17.44 10.60
N GLY A 116 -6.23 -16.47 10.91
CA GLY A 116 -5.73 -15.45 9.98
C GLY A 116 -6.41 -14.11 10.20
N MET A 117 -6.22 -13.17 9.27
CA MET A 117 -6.85 -11.86 9.32
C MET A 117 -8.24 -11.89 8.66
N PRO A 118 -9.34 -11.84 9.43
CA PRO A 118 -10.67 -11.79 8.86
C PRO A 118 -10.88 -10.50 8.07
N CYS A 119 -11.66 -10.58 6.98
CA CYS A 119 -12.05 -9.40 6.22
C CYS A 119 -12.88 -8.44 7.07
N LEU A 120 -12.76 -7.14 6.78
CA LEU A 120 -13.44 -6.06 7.51
C LEU A 120 -14.97 -6.13 7.43
N ASP A 121 -15.52 -6.91 6.50
CA ASP A 121 -16.95 -7.16 6.31
C ASP A 121 -17.36 -8.61 6.59
N GLU A 122 -16.55 -9.35 7.34
CA GLU A 122 -16.88 -10.69 7.81
C GLU A 122 -18.18 -10.68 8.64
N PRO A 123 -19.24 -11.39 8.22
CA PRO A 123 -20.48 -11.48 8.99
C PRO A 123 -20.33 -12.22 10.33
N ASN A 124 -19.35 -13.13 10.47
CA ASN A 124 -19.11 -13.86 11.70
C ASN A 124 -17.63 -13.89 12.08
N MET A 125 -17.21 -12.93 12.92
CA MET A 125 -15.82 -12.83 13.38
C MET A 125 -15.33 -14.03 14.20
N ASN A 126 -16.24 -14.86 14.74
CA ASN A 126 -15.87 -16.06 15.50
C ASN A 126 -15.64 -17.28 14.60
N HIS A 127 -16.16 -17.24 13.37
CA HIS A 127 -15.98 -18.27 12.36
C HIS A 127 -15.84 -17.59 11.00
N PRO A 128 -14.72 -16.89 10.79
CA PRO A 128 -14.56 -16.12 9.59
C PRO A 128 -14.50 -17.07 8.38
N THR A 129 -14.93 -16.59 7.22
CA THR A 129 -15.01 -17.38 5.98
C THR A 129 -14.63 -16.57 4.75
N LEU A 130 -14.62 -15.24 4.87
CA LEU A 130 -14.29 -14.35 3.78
C LEU A 130 -12.79 -14.24 3.58
N THR A 131 -12.38 -14.10 2.32
CA THR A 131 -10.99 -13.87 1.91
C THR A 131 -11.02 -12.92 0.71
N SER A 132 -10.01 -12.07 0.60
CA SER A 132 -9.80 -11.22 -0.58
C SER A 132 -8.33 -11.23 -0.96
N HIS A 133 -8.04 -10.99 -2.23
CA HIS A 133 -6.69 -11.02 -2.77
C HIS A 133 -6.47 -9.82 -3.67
N GLU A 134 -5.55 -8.95 -3.26
CA GLU A 134 -5.26 -7.72 -3.98
C GLU A 134 -4.01 -7.84 -4.84
N LEU A 135 -3.96 -7.03 -5.89
CA LEU A 135 -2.88 -7.07 -6.87
C LEU A 135 -2.31 -5.68 -7.11
N VAL A 136 -1.02 -5.51 -6.84
CA VAL A 136 -0.23 -4.35 -7.28
C VAL A 136 0.83 -4.86 -8.25
N THR A 137 0.71 -4.53 -9.52
CA THR A 137 1.65 -5.04 -10.55
C THR A 137 3.03 -4.39 -10.48
N GLY A 138 3.12 -3.18 -9.92
CA GLY A 138 4.36 -2.43 -9.71
C GLY A 138 4.84 -2.54 -8.27
N ASN A 139 5.40 -1.44 -7.75
CA ASN A 139 5.95 -1.36 -6.41
C ASN A 139 4.90 -0.85 -5.41
N ILE A 140 5.08 -1.22 -4.14
CA ILE A 140 4.51 -0.51 -3.00
C ILE A 140 5.62 0.34 -2.39
N VAL A 141 5.40 1.65 -2.29
CA VAL A 141 6.37 2.61 -1.76
C VAL A 141 5.72 3.44 -0.67
N GLU A 142 6.29 3.37 0.52
CA GLU A 142 5.69 3.92 1.73
C GLU A 142 6.69 4.89 2.36
N PHE A 143 6.26 6.13 2.54
CA PHE A 143 7.07 7.20 3.07
C PHE A 143 6.47 7.72 4.37
N SER A 144 7.05 7.28 5.48
CA SER A 144 6.57 7.54 6.84
C SER A 144 5.07 7.23 7.01
N PRO A 145 4.57 6.05 6.58
CA PRO A 145 3.17 5.70 6.77
C PRO A 145 2.83 5.66 8.26
N LEU A 146 1.54 5.75 8.58
CA LEU A 146 1.12 5.39 9.93
C LEU A 146 1.26 3.87 10.11
N GLY A 147 0.75 3.09 9.15
CA GLY A 147 0.97 1.65 9.07
C GLY A 147 0.37 1.08 7.79
N VAL A 148 0.97 0.02 7.27
CA VAL A 148 0.54 -0.66 6.05
C VAL A 148 0.42 -2.15 6.32
N ILE A 149 -0.79 -2.67 6.12
CA ILE A 149 -1.15 -4.06 6.36
C ILE A 149 -1.44 -4.70 5.02
N ILE A 150 -0.70 -5.74 4.66
CA ILE A 150 -0.83 -6.43 3.37
C ILE A 150 -0.98 -7.92 3.67
N HIS A 151 -2.12 -8.47 3.27
CA HIS A 151 -2.48 -9.85 3.52
C HIS A 151 -2.94 -10.52 2.22
N ASN A 152 -2.49 -11.74 1.98
CA ASN A 152 -2.96 -12.60 0.87
C ASN A 152 -3.04 -11.86 -0.47
N SER A 153 -2.00 -11.11 -0.79
CA SER A 153 -1.93 -10.22 -1.94
C SER A 153 -0.66 -10.49 -2.77
N SER A 154 -0.65 -9.93 -3.97
CA SER A 154 0.47 -10.04 -4.90
C SER A 154 1.03 -8.66 -5.24
N VAL A 155 2.34 -8.52 -5.05
CA VAL A 155 3.12 -7.35 -5.47
C VAL A 155 4.11 -7.78 -6.55
N GLY A 156 3.92 -7.30 -7.78
CA GLY A 156 4.78 -7.66 -8.91
C GLY A 156 6.19 -7.06 -8.80
N GLY A 157 6.30 -5.89 -8.17
CA GLY A 157 7.56 -5.20 -7.91
C GLY A 157 8.10 -5.42 -6.49
N SER A 158 8.71 -4.38 -5.93
CA SER A 158 9.25 -4.35 -4.57
C SER A 158 8.31 -3.66 -3.59
N VAL A 159 8.45 -3.99 -2.31
CA VAL A 159 7.84 -3.26 -1.20
C VAL A 159 8.95 -2.49 -0.48
N LYS A 160 8.73 -1.20 -0.27
CA LYS A 160 9.67 -0.33 0.45
C LYS A 160 8.93 0.55 1.44
N GLU A 161 9.25 0.40 2.71
CA GLU A 161 8.80 1.27 3.80
C GLU A 161 9.99 2.02 4.41
N THR A 162 9.80 3.32 4.66
CA THR A 162 10.84 4.19 5.23
C THR A 162 10.23 5.20 6.19
N GLY A 163 10.60 5.14 7.47
CA GLY A 163 9.99 6.00 8.50
C GLY A 163 8.63 5.49 8.96
N GLY A 164 8.00 6.21 9.90
CA GLY A 164 6.59 6.00 10.23
C GLY A 164 6.37 5.08 11.44
N GLY A 165 5.25 4.37 11.46
CA GLY A 165 4.94 3.34 12.46
C GLY A 165 4.15 3.79 13.69
N GLY A 166 3.79 5.07 13.79
CA GLY A 166 2.93 5.59 14.87
C GLY A 166 3.62 5.70 16.24
N GLY A 167 4.90 5.36 16.34
CA GLY A 167 5.74 5.48 17.52
C GLY A 167 5.81 4.18 18.35
N LEU A 168 6.65 4.24 19.38
CA LEU A 168 7.00 3.10 20.22
C LEU A 168 5.93 2.81 21.29
N SER A 169 4.76 2.34 20.85
CA SER A 169 3.66 1.95 21.74
C SER A 169 2.85 0.78 21.19
N CYS A 170 2.71 -0.27 22.00
CA CYS A 170 1.80 -1.38 21.73
C CYS A 170 0.37 -1.19 22.28
N ASN A 171 0.04 0.01 22.73
CA ASN A 171 -1.34 0.36 23.04
C ASN A 171 -2.07 0.82 21.77
N PRO A 172 -3.33 0.37 21.53
CA PRO A 172 -4.17 0.94 20.50
C PRO A 172 -4.28 2.47 20.66
N PRO A 173 -4.13 3.25 19.57
CA PRO A 173 -4.28 4.70 19.66
C PRO A 173 -5.73 5.06 19.97
N LYS A 174 -5.94 6.28 20.48
CA LYS A 174 -7.29 6.77 20.84
C LYS A 174 -8.14 7.16 19.62
N THR A 175 -7.51 7.40 18.47
CA THR A 175 -8.17 7.88 17.25
C THR A 175 -7.51 7.27 16.00
N GLY A 176 -8.18 7.39 14.84
CA GLY A 176 -7.66 6.89 13.56
C GLY A 176 -8.06 5.45 13.23
N VAL A 177 -7.43 4.88 12.19
CA VAL A 177 -7.75 3.54 11.66
C VAL A 177 -7.47 2.47 12.72
N PHE A 178 -6.29 2.48 13.30
CA PHE A 178 -5.85 1.51 14.32
C PHE A 178 -6.71 1.55 15.59
N ALA A 179 -7.21 2.72 15.99
CA ALA A 179 -8.20 2.83 17.07
C ALA A 179 -9.53 2.12 16.75
N LYS A 180 -9.93 2.11 15.47
CA LYS A 180 -11.19 1.47 15.03
C LYS A 180 -11.10 -0.04 14.96
N ILE A 181 -9.93 -0.57 14.64
CA ILE A 181 -9.66 -2.01 14.66
C ILE A 181 -9.12 -2.49 16.02
N MET A 182 -9.07 -1.60 17.02
CA MET A 182 -8.60 -1.88 18.39
C MET A 182 -7.22 -2.54 18.41
N SER A 183 -6.33 -2.12 17.51
CA SER A 183 -4.98 -2.66 17.37
C SER A 183 -3.95 -1.58 17.66
N PRO A 184 -2.76 -1.90 18.22
CA PRO A 184 -1.61 -1.01 18.11
C PRO A 184 -1.31 -0.67 16.66
N VAL A 185 -0.48 0.35 16.45
CA VAL A 185 0.01 0.66 15.11
C VAL A 185 1.11 -0.33 14.75
N TYR A 186 1.00 -0.93 13.56
CA TYR A 186 1.97 -1.85 12.99
C TYR A 186 1.91 -1.84 11.46
N SER A 187 2.94 -2.41 10.84
CA SER A 187 2.97 -2.75 9.42
C SER A 187 3.27 -4.23 9.26
N ASP A 188 2.70 -4.88 8.24
CA ASP A 188 3.00 -6.27 7.94
C ASP A 188 2.78 -6.65 6.48
N LEU A 189 3.42 -7.75 6.13
CA LEU A 189 3.14 -8.54 4.94
C LEU A 189 2.90 -9.97 5.42
N GLU A 190 1.72 -10.51 5.11
CA GLU A 190 1.31 -11.85 5.54
C GLU A 190 0.64 -12.62 4.39
N ASP A 191 1.10 -13.85 4.14
CA ASP A 191 0.58 -14.71 3.06
C ASP A 191 0.70 -14.10 1.65
N ASP A 192 1.68 -13.21 1.45
CA ASP A 192 1.86 -12.47 0.20
C ASP A 192 2.89 -13.10 -0.76
N THR A 193 2.87 -12.63 -2.01
CA THR A 193 3.99 -12.79 -2.95
C THR A 193 4.54 -11.45 -3.38
N VAL A 194 5.87 -11.28 -3.28
CA VAL A 194 6.61 -10.10 -3.71
C VAL A 194 7.63 -10.49 -4.78
N GLY A 195 7.45 -9.98 -6.00
CA GLY A 195 8.32 -10.27 -7.15
C GLY A 195 9.71 -9.64 -7.07
N GLY A 196 9.85 -8.58 -6.28
CA GLY A 196 11.09 -7.82 -6.07
C GLY A 196 11.67 -8.00 -4.67
N ASN A 197 12.21 -6.91 -4.11
CA ASN A 197 12.76 -6.88 -2.76
C ASN A 197 11.72 -6.40 -1.75
N VAL A 198 11.91 -6.75 -0.49
CA VAL A 198 11.26 -6.09 0.65
C VAL A 198 12.32 -5.30 1.41
N ARG A 199 12.08 -4.01 1.64
CA ARG A 199 12.96 -3.18 2.46
C ARG A 199 12.14 -2.34 3.42
N ILE A 200 12.40 -2.49 4.71
CA ILE A 200 11.70 -1.76 5.77
C ILE A 200 12.78 -1.16 6.66
N ASN A 201 12.83 0.17 6.71
CA ASN A 201 13.86 0.85 7.48
C ASN A 201 13.38 2.10 8.21
N SER A 202 13.99 2.37 9.36
CA SER A 202 13.71 3.58 10.15
C SER A 202 12.26 3.70 10.61
N VAL A 203 11.56 2.58 10.81
CA VAL A 203 10.19 2.57 11.32
C VAL A 203 10.20 2.53 12.84
N ASP A 204 9.36 3.34 13.48
CA ASP A 204 9.14 3.37 14.92
C ASP A 204 7.72 2.87 15.20
N THR A 205 7.56 1.60 15.56
CA THR A 205 6.24 0.95 15.63
C THR A 205 6.11 0.02 16.83
N CYS A 206 4.90 -0.49 17.10
CA CYS A 206 4.78 -1.62 18.02
C CYS A 206 5.49 -2.85 17.44
N TRP A 207 5.20 -3.13 16.16
CA TRP A 207 5.53 -4.39 15.52
C TRP A 207 5.70 -4.28 14.01
N LEU A 208 6.40 -5.26 13.47
CA LEU A 208 6.66 -5.45 12.07
C LEU A 208 6.61 -6.94 11.69
N GLY A 209 5.68 -7.30 10.81
CA GLY A 209 5.49 -8.68 10.35
C GLY A 209 5.98 -8.95 8.93
N LEU A 210 6.63 -10.10 8.74
CA LEU A 210 6.87 -10.74 7.45
C LEU A 210 6.57 -12.24 7.59
N ALA A 211 5.31 -12.63 7.45
CA ALA A 211 4.83 -13.98 7.75
C ALA A 211 4.31 -14.70 6.51
N ARG A 212 4.85 -15.88 6.21
CA ARG A 212 4.45 -16.71 5.04
C ARG A 212 4.52 -15.95 3.73
N VAL A 213 5.52 -15.08 3.59
CA VAL A 213 5.70 -14.26 2.39
C VAL A 213 6.71 -14.91 1.46
N LYS A 214 6.35 -14.99 0.18
CA LYS A 214 7.28 -15.39 -0.88
C LYS A 214 7.93 -14.16 -1.51
N VAL A 215 9.16 -13.86 -1.11
CA VAL A 215 9.96 -12.75 -1.65
C VAL A 215 10.97 -13.30 -2.66
N HIS A 216 10.88 -12.92 -3.93
CA HIS A 216 11.82 -13.38 -4.96
C HIS A 216 13.20 -12.69 -4.89
N GLY A 217 13.25 -11.50 -4.28
CA GLY A 217 14.47 -10.70 -4.12
C GLY A 217 15.09 -10.83 -2.73
N ASN A 218 15.67 -9.73 -2.26
CA ASN A 218 16.24 -9.60 -0.92
C ASN A 218 15.20 -9.07 0.06
N VAL A 219 15.39 -9.39 1.33
CA VAL A 219 14.73 -8.76 2.47
C VAL A 219 15.76 -7.96 3.27
N ALA A 220 15.46 -6.70 3.56
CA ALA A 220 16.30 -5.85 4.40
C ALA A 220 15.46 -5.13 5.46
N LEU A 221 15.66 -5.48 6.73
CA LEU A 221 15.01 -4.90 7.90
C LEU A 221 16.07 -4.14 8.70
N VAL A 222 16.11 -2.82 8.56
CA VAL A 222 17.27 -2.03 9.01
C VAL A 222 16.85 -0.81 9.82
N ASN A 223 17.48 -0.62 10.98
CA ASN A 223 17.27 0.59 11.80
C ASN A 223 15.80 0.80 12.19
N ASN A 224 15.07 -0.27 12.51
CA ASN A 224 13.70 -0.16 13.01
C ASN A 224 13.71 -0.22 14.54
N ASP A 225 12.92 0.65 15.17
CA ASP A 225 12.74 0.68 16.61
C ASP A 225 11.35 0.15 16.95
N LEU A 226 11.30 -0.88 17.80
CA LEU A 226 10.09 -1.62 18.10
C LEU A 226 9.73 -1.53 19.57
N ALA A 227 8.47 -1.26 19.87
CA ALA A 227 7.98 -1.23 21.25
C ALA A 227 7.85 -2.65 21.82
N ASP A 228 7.56 -3.64 20.98
CA ASP A 228 7.55 -5.05 21.36
C ASP A 228 8.99 -5.59 21.39
N PRO A 229 9.46 -6.24 22.48
CA PRO A 229 10.83 -6.75 22.57
C PRO A 229 11.22 -7.76 21.48
N ASP A 230 10.25 -8.47 20.92
CA ASP A 230 10.33 -9.41 19.80
C ASP A 230 9.60 -8.89 18.55
N GLY A 231 9.53 -7.56 18.40
CA GLY A 231 8.62 -6.90 17.47
C GLY A 231 8.91 -7.03 15.98
N ILE A 232 9.99 -7.68 15.54
CA ILE A 232 10.20 -8.02 14.13
C ILE A 232 10.09 -9.53 13.96
N GLU A 233 9.08 -9.96 13.22
CA GLU A 233 8.80 -11.37 12.98
C GLU A 233 9.02 -11.73 11.51
N VAL A 234 9.91 -12.69 11.23
CA VAL A 234 10.12 -13.25 9.89
C VAL A 234 9.77 -14.72 9.91
N LEU A 235 8.50 -15.04 9.65
CA LEU A 235 7.93 -16.36 9.91
C LEU A 235 7.67 -17.09 8.60
N ASP A 236 8.07 -18.35 8.50
CA ASP A 236 7.74 -19.28 7.39
C ASP A 236 7.82 -18.64 5.98
N SER A 237 8.77 -17.73 5.79
CA SER A 237 8.89 -16.92 4.59
C SER A 237 9.95 -17.50 3.66
N SER A 238 9.67 -17.46 2.35
CA SER A 238 10.62 -17.89 1.33
C SER A 238 11.33 -16.67 0.75
N ILE A 239 12.62 -16.53 1.04
CA ILE A 239 13.46 -15.41 0.57
C ILE A 239 14.40 -15.93 -0.52
N GLY A 240 14.21 -15.44 -1.75
CA GLY A 240 14.95 -15.91 -2.92
C GLY A 240 16.41 -15.48 -2.98
N LYS A 241 16.79 -14.45 -2.23
CA LYS A 241 18.18 -13.95 -2.14
C LYS A 241 18.61 -13.77 -0.67
N ASN A 242 19.04 -12.57 -0.27
CA ASN A 242 19.58 -12.33 1.06
C ASN A 242 18.50 -11.85 2.03
N LEU A 243 18.60 -12.29 3.28
CA LEU A 243 17.95 -11.67 4.43
C LEU A 243 19.01 -10.86 5.18
N SER A 244 18.79 -9.56 5.36
CA SER A 244 19.65 -8.68 6.14
C SER A 244 18.85 -7.98 7.22
N CYS A 245 19.23 -8.23 8.46
CA CYS A 245 18.66 -7.57 9.63
C CYS A 245 19.80 -6.86 10.36
N SER A 246 19.70 -5.54 10.55
CA SER A 246 20.78 -4.80 11.22
C SER A 246 20.28 -3.52 11.88
N SER A 247 20.91 -3.16 13.00
CA SER A 247 20.62 -1.92 13.73
C SER A 247 19.17 -1.77 14.19
N ASN A 248 18.38 -2.85 14.24
CA ASN A 248 17.04 -2.82 14.80
C ASN A 248 17.13 -2.83 16.34
N THR A 249 16.28 -2.06 17.02
CA THR A 249 16.37 -1.92 18.48
C THR A 249 15.00 -2.01 19.17
N HIS A 250 15.04 -2.29 20.47
CA HIS A 250 13.91 -2.20 21.38
C HIS A 250 14.32 -1.33 22.58
N PRO A 251 13.54 -0.33 23.02
CA PRO A 251 13.94 0.61 24.09
C PRO A 251 14.25 -0.03 25.45
N GLY A 252 13.72 -1.22 25.73
CA GLY A 252 13.98 -1.98 26.96
C GLY A 252 14.99 -3.12 26.80
N GLY A 253 15.56 -3.30 25.60
CA GLY A 253 16.44 -4.43 25.29
C GLY A 253 17.86 -4.21 25.79
N PRO A 254 18.57 -5.26 26.25
CA PRO A 254 20.01 -5.18 26.47
C PRO A 254 20.74 -4.68 25.22
N PRO A 255 21.83 -3.90 25.35
CA PRO A 255 22.63 -3.49 24.20
C PRO A 255 23.04 -4.69 23.33
N GLY A 256 22.68 -4.66 22.05
CA GLY A 256 22.98 -5.73 21.09
C GLY A 256 21.90 -6.80 20.95
N THR A 257 20.79 -6.77 21.70
CA THR A 257 19.63 -7.61 21.38
C THR A 257 18.91 -7.03 20.18
N MET A 258 18.83 -7.81 19.11
CA MET A 258 18.00 -7.48 17.97
C MET A 258 16.58 -7.98 18.24
N PRO A 259 15.54 -7.15 18.05
CA PRO A 259 14.14 -7.55 18.20
C PRO A 259 13.66 -8.43 17.04
N VAL A 260 14.57 -9.16 16.39
CA VAL A 260 14.26 -10.01 15.24
C VAL A 260 14.17 -11.43 15.73
N TRP A 261 12.98 -11.99 15.65
CA TRP A 261 12.67 -13.32 16.14
C TRP A 261 11.87 -14.14 15.13
N ASP A 262 11.94 -15.45 15.25
CA ASP A 262 11.06 -16.42 14.59
C ASP A 262 10.05 -16.92 15.63
N SER A 263 8.87 -16.31 15.71
CA SER A 263 7.83 -16.64 16.69
C SER A 263 6.75 -17.53 16.07
N ALA A 264 5.92 -18.16 16.91
CA ALA A 264 4.76 -18.90 16.43
C ALA A 264 3.44 -18.19 16.73
N GLU A 265 2.41 -18.61 16.00
CA GLU A 265 1.05 -18.15 16.18
C GLU A 265 0.51 -18.43 17.59
N ALA A 266 0.31 -17.40 18.45
CA ALA A 266 -0.05 -17.63 19.86
C ALA A 266 -1.38 -18.31 20.07
N ASN A 267 -2.36 -18.01 19.21
CA ASN A 267 -3.70 -18.52 19.37
C ASN A 267 -4.51 -18.36 18.09
N PRO A 268 -5.04 -19.45 17.52
CA PRO A 268 -5.96 -19.40 16.39
C PRO A 268 -7.28 -18.65 16.66
N ASN A 269 -7.66 -18.45 17.93
CA ASN A 269 -8.98 -17.96 18.35
C ASN A 269 -8.99 -16.54 18.95
N SER A 270 -7.89 -15.80 18.84
CA SER A 270 -7.81 -14.43 19.36
C SER A 270 -8.33 -13.43 18.32
N MET A 271 -9.38 -12.68 18.66
CA MET A 271 -9.89 -11.56 17.84
C MET A 271 -8.91 -10.39 17.71
N ALA A 272 -7.80 -10.37 18.47
CA ALA A 272 -6.75 -9.40 18.22
C ALA A 272 -6.07 -9.79 16.91
N ILE A 273 -5.89 -8.81 16.02
CA ILE A 273 -4.96 -8.91 14.87
C ILE A 273 -3.50 -9.09 15.36
N TYR A 274 -3.33 -9.17 16.69
CA TYR A 274 -2.10 -9.24 17.42
C TYR A 274 -2.17 -10.29 18.56
N PRO A 275 -1.92 -11.58 18.28
CA PRO A 275 -1.64 -12.54 19.33
C PRO A 275 -0.47 -13.45 18.92
N ARG A 276 0.75 -13.13 19.35
CA ARG A 276 1.94 -13.99 19.18
C ARG A 276 2.66 -14.15 20.53
N ILE A 277 3.18 -15.34 20.80
CA ILE A 277 3.97 -15.69 22.01
C ILE A 277 5.37 -16.01 21.53
N SER A 278 6.36 -15.52 22.26
CA SER A 278 7.77 -15.86 22.04
C SER A 278 7.97 -17.38 22.02
N GLU A 279 8.51 -17.93 20.93
CA GLU A 279 9.02 -19.32 20.89
C GLU A 279 10.55 -19.29 20.97
N PRO A 280 11.18 -19.59 22.12
CA PRO A 280 12.63 -19.62 22.28
C PRO A 280 13.35 -20.66 21.41
#